data_AF-A0A7P0T8D0-F1
#
_entry.id   AF-A0A7P0T8D0-F1
#
_cell.length_a   1.000
_cell.length_b   1.000
_cell.length_c   1.000
_cell.angle_alpha   90.00
_cell.angle_beta   90.00
_cell.angle_gamma   90.00
#
_symmetry.space_group_name_H-M   'P 1'
#
loop_
_entity.id
_entity.type
_entity.pdbx_description
1 polymer ?
#
loop_
_entity_poly.entity_id
_entity_poly.type
_entity_poly.pdbx_seq_one_letter_code
_entity_poly.pdbx_strand_id
1 'polypeptide(L)'
;MDTFSTVISSSIQLLVQDLDAACDPALTAMSKMQWQNVEHVGDQSPYVTSVILHIKQNVPIIRDNLASTRKYFTQFCVKFANSFIPKFITHLFKCKPISMVGAEQVRWT
;
A
#
# COMPACT_ATOMS: atom_id res chain seq x y z
N MET A 1 27.42 -12.29 -16.21
CA MET A 1 26.55 -12.58 -15.04
C MET A 1 25.60 -11.43 -14.75
N ASP A 2 25.96 -10.19 -15.13
CA ASP A 2 25.26 -8.95 -14.81
C ASP A 2 23.88 -8.82 -15.49
N THR A 3 23.73 -9.31 -16.73
CA THR A 3 22.46 -9.25 -17.46
C THR A 3 21.33 -9.98 -16.73
N PHE A 4 21.61 -11.13 -16.12
CA PHE A 4 20.60 -11.91 -15.38
C PHE A 4 20.20 -11.20 -14.08
N SER A 5 21.16 -10.64 -13.35
CA SER A 5 20.90 -9.82 -12.16
C SER A 5 20.07 -8.57 -12.47
N THR A 6 20.31 -7.93 -13.62
CA THR A 6 19.51 -6.79 -14.10
C THR A 6 18.08 -7.21 -14.39
N VAL A 7 17.86 -8.30 -15.12
CA VAL A 7 16.51 -8.80 -15.45
C VAL A 7 15.72 -9.13 -14.18
N ILE A 8 16.35 -9.76 -13.18
CA ILE A 8 15.71 -10.03 -11.89
C ILE A 8 15.33 -8.72 -11.19
N SER A 9 16.24 -7.76 -11.15
CA SER A 9 15.99 -6.47 -10.50
C SER A 9 14.85 -5.70 -11.16
N SER A 10 14.77 -5.71 -12.49
CA SER A 10 13.66 -5.15 -13.26
C SER A 10 12.34 -5.87 -12.98
N SER A 11 12.37 -7.20 -12.90
CA SER A 11 11.17 -8.01 -12.60
C SER A 11 10.63 -7.71 -11.20
N ILE A 12 11.52 -7.60 -10.20
CA ILE A 12 11.14 -7.18 -8.84
C ILE A 12 10.55 -5.77 -8.85
N GLN A 13 11.12 -4.86 -9.63
CA GLN A 13 10.59 -3.50 -9.76
C GLN A 13 9.17 -3.48 -10.36
N LEU A 14 8.90 -4.34 -11.35
CA LEU A 14 7.56 -4.48 -11.93
C LEU A 14 6.56 -5.02 -10.90
N LEU A 15 6.94 -6.03 -10.11
CA LEU A 15 6.09 -6.55 -9.02
C LEU A 15 5.78 -5.47 -7.98
N VAL A 16 6.75 -4.62 -7.65
CA VAL A 16 6.53 -3.48 -6.75
C VAL A 16 5.53 -2.49 -7.34
N GLN A 17 5.68 -2.16 -8.63
CA GLN A 17 4.77 -1.22 -9.31
C GLN A 17 3.34 -1.77 -9.39
N ASP A 18 3.19 -3.06 -9.67
CA ASP A 18 1.89 -3.72 -9.76
C ASP A 18 1.16 -3.72 -8.41
N LEU A 19 1.85 -4.08 -7.32
CA LEU A 19 1.27 -4.04 -5.97
C LEU A 19 0.95 -2.60 -5.53
N ASP A 20 1.82 -1.64 -5.86
CA ASP A 20 1.60 -0.23 -5.54
C ASP A 20 0.39 0.34 -6.30
N ALA A 21 0.26 0.02 -7.59
CA ALA A 21 -0.90 0.40 -8.41
C ALA A 21 -2.21 -0.25 -7.92
N ALA A 22 -2.16 -1.49 -7.45
CA ALA A 22 -3.32 -2.15 -6.85
C ALA A 22 -3.84 -1.41 -5.59
N CYS A 23 -2.98 -0.66 -4.89
CA CYS A 23 -3.39 0.13 -3.73
C CYS A 23 -3.96 1.51 -4.09
N ASP A 24 -3.72 2.03 -5.30
CA ASP A 24 -4.14 3.38 -5.73
C ASP A 24 -5.65 3.64 -5.63
N PRO A 25 -6.55 2.70 -5.98
CA PRO A 25 -7.98 2.90 -5.83
C PRO A 25 -8.38 3.15 -4.37
N ALA A 26 -7.79 2.41 -3.43
CA ALA A 26 -8.06 2.55 -2.01
C ALA A 26 -7.52 3.89 -1.47
N LEU A 27 -6.31 4.30 -1.87
CA LEU A 27 -5.73 5.60 -1.50
C LEU A 27 -6.52 6.78 -2.10
N THR A 28 -7.05 6.60 -3.30
CA THR A 28 -7.92 7.60 -3.95
C THR A 28 -9.25 7.73 -3.21
N ALA A 29 -9.85 6.60 -2.79
CA ALA A 29 -11.06 6.61 -1.98
C ALA A 29 -10.83 7.33 -0.63
N MET A 30 -9.68 7.07 0.01
CA MET A 30 -9.26 7.76 1.24
C MET A 30 -9.20 9.30 1.05
N SER A 31 -8.53 9.77 0.00
CA SER A 31 -8.39 11.21 -0.25
C SER A 31 -9.69 11.91 -0.68
N LYS A 32 -10.68 11.18 -1.20
CA LYS A 32 -11.98 11.73 -1.62
C LYS A 32 -13.04 11.69 -0.52
N MET A 33 -12.77 11.02 0.59
CA MET A 33 -13.70 10.93 1.71
C MET A 33 -13.88 12.30 2.37
N GLN A 34 -15.12 12.68 2.66
CA GLN A 34 -15.42 13.93 3.37
C GLN A 34 -15.16 13.76 4.86
N TRP A 35 -13.89 13.79 5.27
CA TRP A 35 -13.46 13.59 6.66
C TRP A 35 -14.06 14.60 7.64
N GLN A 36 -14.51 15.76 7.17
CA GLN A 36 -15.23 16.74 7.96
C GLN A 36 -16.65 16.29 8.36
N ASN A 37 -17.30 15.49 7.52
CA ASN A 37 -18.69 15.04 7.70
C ASN A 37 -18.78 13.61 8.27
N VAL A 38 -17.66 13.06 8.73
CA VAL A 38 -17.65 11.79 9.45
C VAL A 38 -18.18 12.04 10.86
N GLU A 39 -19.41 11.59 11.13
CA GLU A 39 -20.11 11.78 12.41
C GLU A 39 -19.94 10.60 13.38
N HIS A 40 -19.58 9.42 12.87
CA HIS A 40 -19.38 8.20 13.65
C HIS A 40 -18.06 7.50 13.29
N VAL A 41 -17.40 6.94 14.31
CA VAL A 41 -16.25 6.04 14.14
C VAL A 41 -16.78 4.62 13.97
N GLY A 42 -16.40 3.94 12.89
CA GLY A 42 -16.64 2.52 12.68
C GLY A 42 -15.37 1.70 12.92
N ASP A 43 -15.51 0.37 13.01
CA ASP A 43 -14.42 -0.53 13.42
C ASP A 43 -13.16 -0.45 12.56
N GLN A 44 -13.31 -0.30 11.23
CA GLN A 44 -12.20 -0.25 10.26
C GLN A 44 -12.55 0.68 9.10
N SER A 45 -11.61 1.54 8.72
CA SER A 45 -11.75 2.38 7.53
C SER A 45 -11.79 1.53 6.24
N PRO A 46 -12.78 1.71 5.33
CA PRO A 46 -12.90 0.89 4.12
C PRO A 46 -11.66 0.88 3.21
N TYR A 47 -10.91 2.00 3.18
CA TYR A 47 -9.64 2.07 2.45
C TYR A 47 -8.57 1.17 3.07
N VAL A 48 -8.51 1.08 4.40
CA VAL A 48 -7.55 0.23 5.14
C VAL A 48 -7.83 -1.23 4.83
N THR A 49 -9.09 -1.64 4.91
CA THR A 49 -9.51 -3.00 4.57
C THR A 49 -9.12 -3.36 3.13
N SER A 50 -9.33 -2.45 2.18
CA SER A 50 -8.99 -2.65 0.77
C SER A 50 -7.47 -2.78 0.54
N VAL A 51 -6.66 -1.89 1.15
CA VAL A 51 -5.19 -1.99 1.09
C VAL A 51 -4.70 -3.30 1.69
N ILE A 52 -5.21 -3.69 2.87
CA ILE A 52 -4.84 -4.95 3.53
C ILE A 52 -5.20 -6.15 2.65
N LEU A 53 -6.37 -6.13 2.02
CA LEU A 53 -6.81 -7.20 1.12
C LEU A 53 -5.85 -7.35 -0.07
N HIS A 54 -5.53 -6.26 -0.76
CA HIS A 54 -4.61 -6.28 -1.90
C HIS A 54 -3.22 -6.81 -1.51
N ILE A 55 -2.70 -6.38 -0.36
CA ILE A 55 -1.41 -6.87 0.16
C ILE A 55 -1.49 -8.36 0.51
N LYS A 56 -2.53 -8.79 1.24
CA LYS A 56 -2.71 -10.20 1.65
C LYS A 56 -2.93 -11.15 0.48
N GLN A 57 -3.52 -10.69 -0.61
CA GLN A 57 -3.72 -11.50 -1.81
C GLN A 57 -2.43 -11.65 -2.61
N ASN A 58 -1.67 -10.56 -2.79
CA ASN A 58 -0.52 -10.55 -3.70
C ASN A 58 0.80 -10.98 -3.04
N VAL A 59 1.07 -10.57 -1.80
CA VAL A 59 2.36 -10.84 -1.14
C VAL A 59 2.66 -12.33 -0.96
N PRO A 60 1.70 -13.20 -0.57
CA PRO A 60 1.96 -14.64 -0.47
C PRO A 60 2.30 -15.25 -1.83
N ILE A 61 1.61 -14.86 -2.91
CA ILE A 61 1.88 -15.35 -4.26
C ILE A 61 3.30 -14.94 -4.69
N ILE A 62 3.69 -13.69 -4.46
CA ILE A 62 5.03 -13.19 -4.78
C ILE A 62 6.09 -13.92 -3.95
N ARG A 63 5.83 -14.13 -2.65
CA ARG A 63 6.71 -14.90 -1.75
C ARG A 63 6.93 -16.32 -2.27
N ASP A 64 5.85 -17.00 -2.67
CA ASP A 64 5.92 -18.39 -3.10
C ASP A 64 6.69 -18.52 -4.43
N ASN A 65 6.56 -17.54 -5.33
CA ASN A 65 7.35 -17.45 -6.57
C ASN A 65 8.82 -17.06 -6.36
N LEU A 66 9.15 -16.42 -5.23
CA LEU A 66 10.52 -16.05 -4.84
C LEU A 66 11.10 -16.96 -3.74
N ALA A 67 10.41 -18.06 -3.41
CA ALA A 67 10.72 -18.90 -2.24
C ALA A 67 12.13 -19.50 -2.28
N SER A 68 12.63 -19.79 -3.47
CA SER A 68 13.97 -20.33 -3.69
C SER A 68 15.09 -19.33 -3.38
N THR A 69 14.78 -18.03 -3.24
CA THR A 69 15.79 -16.99 -3.02
C THR A 69 15.28 -15.84 -2.13
N ARG A 70 15.42 -16.04 -0.81
CA ARG A 70 14.99 -15.09 0.24
C ARG A 70 15.43 -13.63 0.01
N LYS A 71 16.64 -13.41 -0.51
CA LYS A 71 17.17 -12.05 -0.77
C LYS A 71 16.28 -11.24 -1.74
N TYR A 72 15.66 -11.88 -2.72
CA TYR A 72 14.81 -11.18 -3.70
C TYR A 72 13.46 -10.81 -3.11
N PHE A 73 12.90 -11.67 -2.27
CA PHE A 73 11.69 -11.34 -1.52
C PHE A 73 11.93 -10.17 -0.54
N THR A 74 13.05 -10.18 0.19
CA THR A 74 13.42 -9.04 1.05
C THR A 74 13.59 -7.75 0.23
N GLN A 75 14.26 -7.83 -0.92
CA GLN A 75 14.44 -6.68 -1.81
C GLN A 75 13.10 -6.12 -2.32
N PHE A 76 12.17 -7.00 -2.70
CA PHE A 76 10.80 -6.64 -3.05
C PHE A 76 10.10 -5.89 -1.91
N CYS A 77 10.07 -6.47 -0.70
CA CYS A 77 9.42 -5.85 0.46
C CYS A 77 9.97 -4.45 0.78
N VAL A 78 11.31 -4.30 0.77
CA VAL A 78 11.97 -3.01 1.02
C VAL A 78 11.62 -1.99 -0.05
N LYS A 79 11.67 -2.38 -1.34
CA LYS A 79 11.32 -1.48 -2.44
C LYS A 79 9.85 -1.07 -2.40
N PHE A 80 8.95 -2.02 -2.09
CA PHE A 80 7.53 -1.73 -1.93
C PHE A 80 7.28 -0.74 -0.80
N ALA A 81 7.83 -0.98 0.40
CA ALA A 81 7.69 -0.07 1.53
C ALA A 81 8.20 1.35 1.21
N ASN A 82 9.37 1.45 0.55
CA ASN A 82 9.95 2.72 0.15
C ASN A 82 9.12 3.49 -0.89
N SER A 83 8.36 2.80 -1.75
CA SER A 83 7.43 3.43 -2.71
C SER A 83 6.11 3.80 -2.05
N PHE A 84 5.57 2.88 -1.27
CA PHE A 84 4.21 2.97 -0.74
C PHE A 84 4.08 3.97 0.42
N ILE A 85 5.05 4.03 1.35
CA ILE A 85 4.98 4.91 2.52
C ILE A 85 4.86 6.40 2.11
N PRO A 86 5.73 6.96 1.24
CA PRO A 86 5.61 8.35 0.79
C PRO A 86 4.30 8.63 0.07
N LYS A 87 3.81 7.68 -0.74
CA LYS A 87 2.54 7.80 -1.46
C LYS A 87 1.37 7.86 -0.47
N PHE A 88 1.33 6.93 0.49
CA PHE A 88 0.33 6.90 1.55
C PHE A 88 0.30 8.23 2.33
N ILE A 89 1.47 8.71 2.77
CA ILE A 89 1.59 10.00 3.49
C ILE A 89 1.06 11.16 2.64
N THR A 90 1.37 11.18 1.34
CA THR A 90 0.89 12.22 0.43
C THR A 90 -0.64 12.22 0.33
N HIS A 91 -1.26 11.05 0.22
CA HIS A 91 -2.72 10.92 0.19
C HIS A 91 -3.37 11.27 1.54
N LEU A 92 -2.70 10.96 2.65
CA LEU A 92 -3.13 11.32 4.00
C LEU A 92 -3.20 12.84 4.18
N PHE A 93 -2.18 13.57 3.70
CA PHE A 93 -2.16 15.03 3.79
C PHE A 93 -3.26 15.73 2.97
N LYS A 94 -3.76 15.08 1.91
CA LYS A 94 -4.89 15.57 1.09
C LYS A 94 -6.25 15.47 1.78
N CYS A 95 -6.35 14.74 2.90
CA CYS A 95 -7.61 14.48 3.60
C CYS A 95 -8.15 15.69 4.38
N LYS A 96 -7.45 16.84 4.39
CA LYS A 96 -7.84 18.05 5.13
C LYS A 96 -8.92 18.86 4.40
N PRO A 97 -9.89 19.47 5.11
CA PRO A 97 -10.05 19.53 6.56
C PRO A 97 -10.63 18.24 7.18
N ILE A 98 -10.13 17.87 8.35
CA ILE A 98 -10.52 16.65 9.10
C ILE A 98 -11.19 17.10 10.41
N SER A 99 -12.37 16.57 10.73
CA SER A 99 -13.02 16.79 12.04
C SER A 99 -12.34 15.97 13.13
N MET A 100 -12.59 16.23 14.44
CA MET A 100 -12.03 15.37 15.50
C MET A 100 -12.42 13.88 15.31
N VAL A 101 -13.66 13.62 14.94
CA VAL A 101 -14.17 12.26 14.67
C VAL A 101 -13.54 11.66 13.42
N GLY A 102 -13.37 12.45 12.35
CA GLY A 102 -12.65 12.04 11.16
C GLY A 102 -11.17 11.72 11.44
N ALA A 103 -10.52 12.45 12.36
CA ALA A 103 -9.13 12.19 12.74
C ALA A 103 -8.97 10.86 13.46
N GLU A 104 -9.97 10.46 14.25
CA GLU A 104 -10.02 9.16 14.92
C GLU A 104 -10.20 8.03 13.90
N GLN A 105 -11.11 8.19 12.92
CA GLN A 105 -11.32 7.21 11.85
C GLN A 105 -10.10 7.03 10.92
N VAL A 106 -9.33 8.10 10.67
CA VAL A 106 -8.10 8.08 9.86
C VAL A 106 -6.94 7.39 10.60
N ARG A 107 -6.99 7.30 11.94
CA ARG A 107 -5.84 6.93 12.79
C ARG A 107 -5.42 5.45 12.71
N TRP A 108 -6.06 4.61 11.91
CA TRP A 108 -5.79 3.16 11.81
C TRP A 108 -6.27 2.34 13.02
N THR A 109 -7.53 2.52 13.42
CA THR A 109 -8.32 1.42 13.99
C THR A 109 -9.11 0.76 12.88
#